data_AF-A0A973L7Z4-F1
#
_entry.id   AF-A0A973L7Z4-F1
#
_cell.length_a   1.000
_cell.length_b   1.000
_cell.length_c   1.000
_cell.angle_alpha   90.00
_cell.angle_beta   90.00
_cell.angle_gamma   90.00
#
_symmetry.space_group_name_H-M   'P 1'
#
loop_
_entity.id
_entity.type
_entity.pdbx_description
1 polymer ?
#
loop_
_entity_poly.entity_id
_entity_poly.type
_entity_poly.pdbx_seq_one_letter_code
_entity_poly.pdbx_strand_id
1 'polypeptide(L)'
;MEHKLGRVHLTTGTTATSVAYSTVGTGPALLLAPGWVSHLELDWALTPQRRFLEALARGRTLIRYDRPGSGLSGPAPAEPALPDLEMDVISAVTAAVGVERFDVVGMSLSAALAVRWAAARPRTVRRLVLYGGWVDGARVGPTAVREHVLGLVEKHWGLGSQVLTEIFAPEAGPAFRASFAALQREAASAEDALRVLAAGYALCVEADLERIQAPTVVVHRQGDRAVPLAEGERLAAGIRGAELVVLPGRSHIPVVGDADGVVDAIRSGLGLARVRRRFAPELTPRQWEVAALVARGMSNREIARELVITERSAESHIERIRDRLGLRSRAQLAAWFVTSRG
;
A
#
# COMPACT_ATOMS: atom_id res chain seq x y z
N MET A 1 -2.28 -13.75 -10.63
CA MET A 1 -1.86 -13.11 -11.92
C MET A 1 -0.35 -13.23 -12.05
N GLU A 2 0.22 -13.24 -13.25
CA GLU A 2 1.70 -13.27 -13.39
C GLU A 2 2.29 -11.93 -12.94
N HIS A 3 3.33 -11.98 -12.10
CA HIS A 3 4.07 -10.82 -11.60
C HIS A 3 5.43 -10.78 -12.30
N LYS A 4 5.59 -9.84 -13.22
CA LYS A 4 6.79 -9.72 -14.06
C LYS A 4 7.67 -8.62 -13.54
N LEU A 5 8.92 -8.93 -13.22
CA LEU A 5 9.92 -7.95 -12.81
C LEU A 5 10.71 -7.45 -14.03
N GLY A 6 11.10 -6.19 -13.98
CA GLY A 6 11.95 -5.54 -14.96
C GLY A 6 12.88 -4.54 -14.30
N ARG A 7 13.85 -4.04 -15.07
CA ARG A 7 14.81 -3.05 -14.60
C ARG A 7 15.08 -2.02 -15.69
N VAL A 8 15.19 -0.76 -15.31
CA VAL A 8 15.64 0.35 -16.18
C VAL A 8 16.79 1.07 -15.49
N HIS A 9 17.63 1.77 -16.24
CA HIS A 9 18.74 2.54 -15.67
C HIS A 9 18.44 4.03 -15.83
N LEU A 10 18.70 4.78 -14.76
CA LEU A 10 18.68 6.23 -14.73
C LEU A 10 20.12 6.73 -14.73
N THR A 11 20.39 7.76 -15.53
CA THR A 11 21.65 8.50 -15.49
C THR A 11 21.37 9.88 -14.96
N THR A 12 21.82 10.15 -13.73
CA THR A 12 21.69 11.44 -13.05
C THR A 12 23.08 12.04 -12.90
N GLY A 13 23.42 12.98 -13.79
CA GLY A 13 24.77 13.52 -13.89
C GLY A 13 25.79 12.43 -14.26
N THR A 14 26.77 12.19 -13.38
CA THR A 14 27.80 11.14 -13.53
C THR A 14 27.44 9.82 -12.85
N THR A 15 26.33 9.76 -12.13
CA THR A 15 25.90 8.57 -11.40
C THR A 15 24.84 7.79 -12.17
N ALA A 16 25.02 6.48 -12.28
CA ALA A 16 24.01 5.58 -12.82
C ALA A 16 23.36 4.81 -11.66
N THR A 17 22.04 4.79 -11.61
CA THR A 17 21.27 3.95 -10.68
C THR A 17 20.27 3.10 -11.45
N SER A 18 19.95 1.92 -10.92
CA SER A 18 18.94 1.04 -11.53
C SER A 18 17.61 1.17 -10.80
N VAL A 19 16.51 1.20 -11.55
CA VAL A 19 15.15 1.20 -11.03
C VAL A 19 14.50 -0.13 -11.35
N ALA A 20 14.15 -0.88 -10.32
CA ALA A 20 13.34 -2.07 -10.45
C ALA A 20 11.86 -1.68 -10.58
N TYR A 21 11.17 -2.33 -11.51
CA TYR A 21 9.74 -2.18 -11.70
C TYR A 21 9.07 -3.53 -11.86
N SER A 22 7.76 -3.57 -11.69
CA SER A 22 6.98 -4.77 -11.98
C SER A 22 5.68 -4.45 -12.71
N THR A 23 5.20 -5.44 -13.47
CA THR A 23 3.90 -5.40 -14.13
C THR A 23 3.05 -6.59 -13.73
N VAL A 24 1.75 -6.35 -13.57
CA VAL A 24 0.74 -7.37 -13.25
C VAL A 24 -0.54 -7.09 -14.05
N GLY A 25 -1.13 -8.14 -14.61
CA GLY A 25 -2.41 -8.04 -15.31
C GLY A 25 -2.28 -7.60 -16.76
N THR A 26 -3.42 -7.28 -17.36
CA THR A 26 -3.55 -6.90 -18.76
C THR A 26 -4.65 -5.84 -18.91
N GLY A 27 -4.49 -4.99 -19.92
CA GLY A 27 -5.41 -3.88 -20.20
C GLY A 27 -4.71 -2.53 -20.10
N PRO A 28 -5.47 -1.43 -20.02
CA PRO A 28 -4.87 -0.10 -20.02
C PRO A 28 -3.97 0.12 -18.79
N ALA A 29 -2.92 0.91 -18.95
CA ALA A 29 -1.87 1.07 -17.94
C ALA A 29 -2.31 1.85 -16.70
N LEU A 30 -1.96 1.33 -15.53
CA LEU A 30 -2.20 1.92 -14.22
C LEU A 30 -0.87 1.99 -13.47
N LEU A 31 -0.34 3.18 -13.25
CA LEU A 31 0.81 3.38 -12.39
C LEU A 31 0.35 3.47 -10.92
N LEU A 32 0.82 2.56 -10.08
CA LEU A 32 0.71 2.64 -8.63
C LEU A 32 2.05 3.12 -8.09
N ALA A 33 2.15 4.43 -7.86
CA ALA A 33 3.34 5.04 -7.30
C ALA A 33 3.43 4.66 -5.80
N PRO A 34 4.59 4.15 -5.33
CA PRO A 34 4.72 3.53 -4.01
C PRO A 34 4.50 4.54 -2.89
N GLY A 35 4.28 4.05 -1.67
CA GLY A 35 4.16 4.87 -0.45
C GLY A 35 5.46 5.58 -0.12
N TRP A 36 5.92 5.48 1.12
CA TRP A 36 7.22 6.04 1.50
C TRP A 36 8.39 5.11 1.10
N VAL A 37 8.42 3.86 1.59
CA VAL A 37 9.31 2.77 1.12
C VAL A 37 8.49 1.62 0.54
N SER A 38 9.11 0.84 -0.35
CA SER A 38 8.48 -0.35 -0.95
C SER A 38 9.51 -1.42 -1.29
N HIS A 39 9.02 -2.65 -1.46
CA HIS A 39 9.82 -3.76 -1.97
C HIS A 39 8.96 -4.66 -2.84
N LEU A 40 9.18 -4.67 -4.15
CA LEU A 40 8.29 -5.31 -5.12
C LEU A 40 7.99 -6.79 -4.83
N GLU A 41 9.01 -7.58 -4.47
CA GLU A 41 8.86 -9.00 -4.14
C GLU A 41 8.25 -9.24 -2.75
N LEU A 42 8.74 -8.58 -1.70
CA LEU A 42 8.20 -8.77 -0.35
C LEU A 42 6.73 -8.36 -0.25
N ASP A 43 6.37 -7.22 -0.86
CA ASP A 43 4.97 -6.80 -0.95
C ASP A 43 4.10 -7.85 -1.67
N TRP A 44 4.65 -8.53 -2.69
CA TRP A 44 3.94 -9.57 -3.43
C TRP A 44 3.86 -10.90 -2.68
N ALA A 45 4.83 -11.19 -1.81
CA ALA A 45 4.83 -12.37 -0.95
C ALA A 45 3.77 -12.25 0.16
N LEU A 46 3.50 -11.04 0.65
CA LEU A 46 2.48 -10.79 1.67
C LEU A 46 1.06 -10.93 1.08
N THR A 47 0.27 -11.86 1.64
CA THR A 47 -1.06 -12.19 1.08
C THR A 47 -2.04 -11.00 1.04
N PRO A 48 -2.18 -10.17 2.09
CA PRO A 48 -3.08 -9.01 2.05
C PRO A 48 -2.68 -8.00 0.96
N GLN A 49 -1.39 -7.72 0.83
CA GLN A 49 -0.81 -6.84 -0.18
C GLN A 49 -1.01 -7.41 -1.58
N ARG A 50 -0.64 -8.68 -1.83
CA ARG A 50 -0.88 -9.32 -3.13
C ARG A 50 -2.34 -9.24 -3.55
N ARG A 51 -3.28 -9.52 -2.65
CA ARG A 51 -4.72 -9.43 -2.91
C ARG A 51 -5.17 -8.04 -3.31
N PHE A 52 -4.70 -7.02 -2.60
CA PHE A 52 -4.94 -5.62 -2.96
C PHE A 52 -4.42 -5.29 -4.36
N LEU A 53 -3.18 -5.69 -4.67
CA LEU A 53 -2.56 -5.44 -5.98
C LEU A 53 -3.26 -6.19 -7.12
N GLU A 54 -3.64 -7.46 -6.91
CA GLU A 54 -4.42 -8.24 -7.87
C GLU A 54 -5.81 -7.63 -8.11
N ALA A 55 -6.40 -7.01 -7.10
CA ALA A 55 -7.67 -6.31 -7.23
C ALA A 55 -7.53 -5.04 -8.08
N LEU A 56 -6.45 -4.27 -7.91
CA LEU A 56 -6.16 -3.10 -8.75
C LEU A 56 -5.79 -3.49 -10.19
N ALA A 57 -5.03 -4.57 -10.37
CA ALA A 57 -4.63 -5.10 -11.68
C ALA A 57 -5.80 -5.69 -12.48
N ARG A 58 -6.97 -5.93 -11.89
CA ARG A 58 -8.10 -6.51 -12.62
C ARG A 58 -8.67 -5.52 -13.64
N GLY A 59 -8.39 -5.82 -14.92
CA GLY A 59 -8.74 -4.99 -16.07
C GLY A 59 -7.72 -3.89 -16.39
N ARG A 60 -6.53 -3.95 -15.77
CA ARG A 60 -5.43 -2.99 -15.97
C ARG A 60 -4.09 -3.72 -16.09
N THR A 61 -3.15 -3.06 -16.74
CA THR A 61 -1.73 -3.39 -16.56
C THR A 61 -1.23 -2.54 -15.40
N LEU A 62 -1.16 -3.12 -14.20
CA LEU A 62 -0.66 -2.47 -13.01
C LEU A 62 0.87 -2.40 -13.07
N ILE A 63 1.41 -1.18 -13.05
CA ILE A 63 2.84 -0.87 -13.05
C ILE A 63 3.21 -0.36 -11.66
N ARG A 64 4.24 -0.95 -11.06
CA ARG A 64 4.83 -0.54 -9.77
C ARG A 64 6.33 -0.40 -9.93
N TYR A 65 6.97 0.38 -9.08
CA TYR A 65 8.43 0.45 -9.00
C TYR A 65 8.87 0.61 -7.55
N ASP A 66 10.12 0.24 -7.30
CA ASP A 66 10.82 0.65 -6.08
C ASP A 66 11.67 1.88 -6.40
N ARG A 67 11.68 2.88 -5.51
CA ARG A 67 12.53 4.06 -5.70
C ARG A 67 14.01 3.70 -5.54
N PRO A 68 14.94 4.41 -6.20
CA PRO A 68 16.35 4.34 -5.81
C PRO A 68 16.50 4.51 -4.28
N GLY A 69 17.31 3.65 -3.65
CA GLY A 69 17.43 3.55 -2.19
C GLY A 69 16.37 2.70 -1.50
N SER A 70 15.45 2.08 -2.27
CA SER A 70 14.39 1.21 -1.74
C SER A 70 14.29 -0.10 -2.52
N GLY A 71 13.97 -1.18 -1.80
CA GLY A 71 13.58 -2.47 -2.35
C GLY A 71 14.61 -3.05 -3.31
N LEU A 72 14.16 -3.37 -4.53
CA LEU A 72 15.00 -4.00 -5.55
C LEU A 72 15.77 -3.01 -6.44
N SER A 73 15.63 -1.71 -6.19
CA SER A 73 16.33 -0.66 -6.93
C SER A 73 17.74 -0.44 -6.39
N GLY A 74 18.58 0.20 -7.22
CA GLY A 74 19.94 0.58 -6.85
C GLY A 74 19.97 1.73 -5.84
N PRO A 75 21.17 2.16 -5.41
CA PRO A 75 21.32 3.23 -4.43
C PRO A 75 20.71 4.55 -4.91
N ALA A 76 20.22 5.37 -3.98
CA ALA A 76 19.72 6.70 -4.28
C ALA A 76 20.90 7.65 -4.61
N PRO A 77 20.91 8.30 -5.78
CA PRO A 77 21.96 9.29 -6.10
C PRO A 77 21.80 10.52 -5.21
N ALA A 78 22.90 11.22 -4.87
CA ALA A 78 22.85 12.44 -4.06
C ALA A 78 21.99 13.53 -4.71
N GLU A 79 22.16 13.72 -6.02
CA GLU A 79 21.37 14.63 -6.85
C GLU A 79 20.73 13.88 -8.04
N PRO A 80 19.54 14.29 -8.50
CA PRO A 80 18.73 15.40 -7.97
C PRO A 80 18.01 15.07 -6.66
N ALA A 81 17.33 16.06 -6.07
CA ALA A 81 16.49 15.87 -4.90
C ALA A 81 15.33 14.90 -5.19
N LEU A 82 14.80 14.25 -4.14
CA LEU A 82 13.84 13.15 -4.29
C LEU A 82 12.61 13.50 -5.17
N PRO A 83 11.96 14.67 -5.04
CA PRO A 83 10.82 14.97 -5.88
C PRO A 83 11.13 15.04 -7.38
N ASP A 84 12.33 15.52 -7.74
CA ASP A 84 12.76 15.61 -9.14
C ASP A 84 13.23 14.24 -9.64
N LEU A 85 13.96 13.49 -8.80
CA LEU A 85 14.31 12.10 -9.07
C LEU A 85 13.07 11.24 -9.32
N GLU A 86 11.98 11.45 -8.58
CA GLU A 86 10.73 10.72 -8.81
C GLU A 86 10.16 10.97 -10.21
N MET A 87 10.27 12.19 -10.73
CA MET A 87 9.83 12.48 -12.10
C MET A 87 10.67 11.70 -13.11
N ASP A 88 11.98 11.60 -12.91
CA ASP A 88 12.86 10.80 -13.78
C ASP A 88 12.53 9.31 -13.70
N VAL A 89 12.29 8.80 -12.48
CA VAL A 89 11.87 7.41 -12.23
C VAL A 89 10.58 7.08 -12.96
N ILE A 90 9.52 7.90 -12.80
CA ILE A 90 8.24 7.67 -13.47
C ILE A 90 8.42 7.71 -14.99
N SER A 91 9.23 8.64 -15.51
CA SER A 91 9.55 8.75 -16.94
C SER A 91 10.20 7.48 -17.46
N ALA A 92 11.25 7.00 -16.79
CA ALA A 92 12.01 5.83 -17.23
C ALA A 92 11.19 4.54 -17.14
N VAL A 93 10.42 4.35 -16.06
CA VAL A 93 9.58 3.17 -15.89
C VAL A 93 8.46 3.13 -16.93
N THR A 94 7.79 4.25 -17.18
CA THR A 94 6.69 4.30 -18.16
C THR A 94 7.19 4.15 -19.60
N ALA A 95 8.36 4.72 -19.91
CA ALA A 95 9.04 4.48 -21.19
C ALA A 95 9.45 3.01 -21.37
N ALA A 96 10.01 2.37 -20.33
CA ALA A 96 10.41 0.96 -20.38
C ALA A 96 9.23 0.01 -20.60
N VAL A 97 8.05 0.35 -20.07
CA VAL A 97 6.80 -0.40 -20.31
C VAL A 97 6.15 -0.04 -21.66
N GLY A 98 6.58 1.06 -22.30
CA GLY A 98 6.06 1.51 -23.59
C GLY A 98 4.70 2.20 -23.49
N VAL A 99 4.46 3.00 -22.44
CA VAL A 99 3.19 3.68 -22.21
C VAL A 99 3.35 5.19 -22.10
N GLU A 100 2.61 5.92 -22.92
CA GLU A 100 2.62 7.39 -22.93
C GLU A 100 1.50 8.01 -22.08
N ARG A 101 0.36 7.30 -21.99
CA ARG A 101 -0.84 7.77 -21.29
C ARG A 101 -1.41 6.67 -20.39
N PHE A 102 -1.53 6.94 -19.10
CA PHE A 102 -1.86 5.97 -18.05
C PHE A 102 -2.76 6.57 -16.96
N ASP A 103 -3.40 5.72 -16.16
CA ASP A 103 -4.02 6.19 -14.91
C ASP A 103 -2.97 6.17 -13.80
N VAL A 104 -3.12 7.02 -12.79
CA VAL A 104 -2.18 7.13 -11.67
C VAL A 104 -2.91 6.95 -10.35
N VAL A 105 -2.39 6.07 -9.50
CA VAL A 105 -2.72 6.00 -8.08
C VAL A 105 -1.47 6.40 -7.31
N GLY A 106 -1.53 7.56 -6.66
CA GLY A 106 -0.48 8.04 -5.76
C GLY A 106 -0.81 7.66 -4.32
N MET A 107 0.07 6.90 -3.67
CA MET A 107 -0.09 6.46 -2.29
C MET A 107 0.76 7.29 -1.33
N SER A 108 0.16 7.86 -0.29
CA SER A 108 0.90 8.59 0.76
C SER A 108 1.76 9.71 0.17
N LEU A 109 3.08 9.69 0.38
CA LEU A 109 4.05 10.57 -0.28
C LEU A 109 3.84 10.70 -1.80
N SER A 110 3.56 9.58 -2.48
CA SER A 110 3.31 9.61 -3.91
C SER A 110 2.01 10.28 -4.31
N ALA A 111 1.08 10.54 -3.40
CA ALA A 111 -0.09 11.34 -3.73
C ALA A 111 0.35 12.78 -4.08
N ALA A 112 1.23 13.37 -3.27
CA ALA A 112 1.80 14.69 -3.56
C ALA A 112 2.70 14.65 -4.82
N LEU A 113 3.53 13.61 -4.98
CA LEU A 113 4.37 13.48 -6.19
C LEU A 113 3.54 13.22 -7.46
N ALA A 114 2.41 12.52 -7.35
CA ALA A 114 1.47 12.32 -8.46
C ALA A 114 0.76 13.62 -8.85
N VAL A 115 0.46 14.51 -7.88
CA VAL A 115 0.01 15.88 -8.16
C VAL A 115 1.08 16.62 -8.98
N ARG A 116 2.35 16.62 -8.56
CA ARG A 116 3.45 17.24 -9.31
C ARG A 116 3.55 16.70 -10.74
N TRP A 117 3.52 15.38 -10.89
CA TRP A 117 3.56 14.73 -12.20
C TRP A 117 2.39 15.16 -13.09
N ALA A 118 1.16 15.08 -12.57
CA ALA A 118 -0.05 15.40 -13.31
C ALA A 118 -0.14 16.89 -13.68
N ALA A 119 0.38 17.79 -12.85
CA ALA A 119 0.46 19.22 -13.15
C ALA A 119 1.52 19.53 -14.22
N ALA A 120 2.68 18.86 -14.16
CA ALA A 120 3.77 19.06 -15.11
C ALA A 120 3.51 18.38 -16.46
N ARG A 121 2.80 17.25 -16.48
CA ARG A 121 2.58 16.39 -17.66
C ARG A 121 1.11 15.97 -17.81
N PRO A 122 0.16 16.93 -17.91
CA PRO A 122 -1.27 16.64 -17.85
C PRO A 122 -1.75 15.67 -18.94
N ARG A 123 -1.11 15.68 -20.11
CA ARG A 123 -1.48 14.79 -21.23
C ARG A 123 -1.19 13.31 -20.98
N THR A 124 -0.29 13.00 -20.04
CA THR A 124 0.08 11.61 -19.69
C THR A 124 -0.92 10.96 -18.74
N VAL A 125 -1.77 11.74 -18.06
CA VAL A 125 -2.67 11.22 -17.00
C VAL A 125 -4.11 11.14 -17.52
N ARG A 126 -4.72 9.96 -17.40
CA ARG A 126 -6.13 9.71 -17.77
C ARG A 126 -7.09 9.95 -16.63
N ARG A 127 -6.74 9.43 -15.45
CA ARG A 127 -7.43 9.55 -14.17
C ARG A 127 -6.38 9.56 -13.07
N LEU A 128 -6.65 10.32 -12.02
CA LEU A 128 -5.77 10.47 -10.87
C LEU A 128 -6.52 10.03 -9.62
N VAL A 129 -5.93 9.13 -8.85
CA VAL A 129 -6.43 8.77 -7.52
C VAL A 129 -5.34 9.05 -6.50
N LEU A 130 -5.68 9.82 -5.48
CA LEU A 130 -4.76 10.24 -4.42
C LEU A 130 -5.20 9.59 -3.12
N TYR A 131 -4.44 8.66 -2.58
CA TYR A 131 -4.78 7.97 -1.33
C TYR A 131 -3.88 8.43 -0.19
N GLY A 132 -4.48 8.93 0.90
CA GLY A 132 -3.74 9.30 2.11
C GLY A 132 -2.70 10.39 1.87
N GLY A 133 -2.95 11.30 0.93
CA GLY A 133 -1.99 12.32 0.50
C GLY A 133 -2.05 13.61 1.31
N TRP A 134 -1.13 14.52 1.01
CA TRP A 134 -1.14 15.87 1.55
C TRP A 134 -0.83 16.94 0.50
N VAL A 135 -1.18 18.19 0.83
CA VAL A 135 -0.76 19.38 0.07
C VAL A 135 0.58 19.88 0.60
N ASP A 136 0.74 19.93 1.92
CA ASP A 136 1.94 20.48 2.58
C ASP A 136 2.47 19.52 3.66
N GLY A 137 3.65 18.96 3.41
CA GLY A 137 4.32 17.99 4.28
C GLY A 137 4.62 18.55 5.68
N ALA A 138 4.74 19.86 5.82
CA ALA A 138 4.97 20.50 7.11
C ALA A 138 3.74 20.38 8.04
N ARG A 139 2.55 20.12 7.49
CA ARG A 139 1.26 19.99 8.20
C ARG A 139 0.88 18.55 8.54
N VAL A 140 1.66 17.57 8.09
CA VAL A 140 1.45 16.14 8.43
C VAL A 140 1.53 15.92 9.95
N GLY A 141 2.32 16.72 10.65
CA GLY A 141 2.34 16.74 12.11
C GLY A 141 3.13 17.93 12.67
N PRO A 142 3.05 18.18 13.98
CA PRO A 142 3.80 19.25 14.63
C PRO A 142 5.31 19.11 14.36
N THR A 143 6.00 20.24 14.13
CA THR A 143 7.44 20.26 13.81
C THR A 143 8.26 19.44 14.79
N ALA A 144 8.04 19.63 16.09
CA ALA A 144 8.74 18.85 17.11
C ALA A 144 8.54 17.34 16.93
N VAL A 145 7.32 16.86 16.66
CA VAL A 145 7.06 15.43 16.45
C VAL A 145 7.81 14.94 15.20
N ARG A 146 7.77 15.70 14.11
CA ARG A 146 8.48 15.34 12.86
C ARG A 146 9.99 15.22 13.09
N GLU A 147 10.60 16.17 13.79
CA GLU A 147 12.03 16.16 14.14
C GLU A 147 12.41 14.97 15.01
N HIS A 148 11.60 14.62 16.02
CA HIS A 148 11.85 13.45 16.86
C HIS A 148 11.77 12.15 16.07
N VAL A 149 10.80 12.02 15.15
CA VAL A 149 10.69 10.84 14.28
C VAL A 149 11.91 10.75 13.35
N LEU A 150 12.35 11.85 12.74
CA LEU A 150 13.55 11.89 11.91
C LEU A 150 14.79 11.46 12.71
N GLY A 151 14.99 12.04 13.90
CA GLY A 151 16.11 11.67 14.78
C GLY A 151 16.08 10.20 15.20
N LEU A 152 14.89 9.63 15.42
CA LEU A 152 14.76 8.21 15.76
C LEU A 152 15.10 7.30 14.57
N VAL A 153 14.71 7.69 13.35
CA VAL A 153 15.08 6.96 12.12
C VAL A 153 16.59 7.02 11.91
N GLU A 154 17.19 8.20 12.02
CA GLU A 154 18.62 8.43 11.84
C GLU A 154 19.46 7.66 12.86
N LYS A 155 19.12 7.75 14.16
CA LYS A 155 19.95 7.22 15.24
C LYS A 155 19.60 5.79 15.64
N HIS A 156 18.36 5.33 15.39
CA HIS A 156 17.90 4.03 15.83
C HIS A 156 16.82 3.42 14.92
N TRP A 157 17.18 3.13 13.67
CA TRP A 157 16.24 2.64 12.64
C TRP A 157 15.38 1.43 13.05
N GLY A 158 15.91 0.53 13.89
CA GLY A 158 15.14 -0.55 14.53
C GLY A 158 13.90 -0.08 15.29
N LEU A 159 14.05 0.96 16.12
CA LEU A 159 12.95 1.58 16.88
C LEU A 159 12.15 2.54 15.99
N GLY A 160 12.83 3.28 15.11
CA GLY A 160 12.17 4.19 14.15
C GLY A 160 11.13 3.47 13.29
N SER A 161 11.50 2.33 12.70
CA SER A 161 10.57 1.50 11.91
C SER A 161 9.40 0.94 12.73
N GLN A 162 9.59 0.63 14.03
CA GLN A 162 8.48 0.20 14.90
C GLN A 162 7.52 1.35 15.22
N VAL A 163 8.05 2.54 15.56
CA VAL A 163 7.23 3.73 15.83
C VAL A 163 6.43 4.13 14.58
N LEU A 164 7.07 4.14 13.41
CA LEU A 164 6.39 4.42 12.14
C LEU A 164 5.32 3.37 11.83
N THR A 165 5.58 2.09 12.12
CA THR A 165 4.57 1.04 12.00
C THR A 165 3.36 1.28 12.88
N GLU A 166 3.54 1.72 14.12
CA GLU A 166 2.42 2.05 15.03
C GLU A 166 1.62 3.27 14.54
N ILE A 167 2.29 4.25 13.93
CA ILE A 167 1.62 5.40 13.32
C ILE A 167 0.84 4.98 12.07
N PHE A 168 1.43 4.15 11.20
CA PHE A 168 0.86 3.79 9.91
C PHE A 168 -0.19 2.67 9.98
N ALA A 169 -0.05 1.74 10.92
CA ALA A 169 -0.90 0.55 11.04
C ALA A 169 -1.42 0.31 12.49
N PRO A 170 -2.01 1.33 13.14
CA PRO A 170 -2.49 1.26 14.53
C PRO A 170 -3.63 0.26 14.76
N GLU A 171 -4.28 -0.26 13.71
CA GLU A 171 -5.32 -1.30 13.81
C GLU A 171 -4.82 -2.68 13.38
N ALA A 172 -3.56 -2.80 12.95
CA ALA A 172 -2.98 -4.08 12.57
C ALA A 172 -2.70 -4.95 13.81
N GLY A 173 -2.69 -6.26 13.62
CA GLY A 173 -2.27 -7.22 14.64
C GLY A 173 -0.74 -7.19 14.85
N PRO A 174 -0.25 -7.75 15.97
CA PRO A 174 1.18 -7.76 16.27
C PRO A 174 2.06 -8.42 15.19
N ALA A 175 1.55 -9.46 14.52
CA ALA A 175 2.31 -10.16 13.49
C ALA A 175 2.47 -9.30 12.23
N PHE A 176 1.41 -8.67 11.74
CA PHE A 176 1.51 -7.72 10.63
C PHE A 176 2.44 -6.57 10.97
N ARG A 177 2.35 -6.01 12.18
CA ARG A 177 3.26 -4.92 12.60
C ARG A 177 4.72 -5.38 12.60
N ALA A 178 5.01 -6.57 13.14
CA ALA A 178 6.37 -7.11 13.12
C ALA A 178 6.88 -7.32 11.69
N SER A 179 6.07 -7.93 10.81
CA SER A 179 6.41 -8.15 9.40
C SER A 179 6.57 -6.85 8.63
N PHE A 180 5.72 -5.85 8.87
CA PHE A 180 5.80 -4.55 8.21
C PHE A 180 7.00 -3.74 8.69
N ALA A 181 7.33 -3.77 9.99
CA ALA A 181 8.55 -3.18 10.53
C ALA A 181 9.80 -3.83 9.93
N ALA A 182 9.81 -5.16 9.78
CA ALA A 182 10.90 -5.88 9.13
C ALA A 182 11.01 -5.50 7.64
N LEU A 183 9.88 -5.46 6.91
CA LEU A 183 9.84 -5.06 5.50
C LEU A 183 10.41 -3.65 5.31
N GLN A 184 10.08 -2.68 6.17
CA GLN A 184 10.62 -1.32 6.07
C GLN A 184 12.16 -1.31 6.16
N ARG A 185 12.74 -2.12 7.05
CA ARG A 185 14.20 -2.20 7.23
C ARG A 185 14.90 -3.00 6.14
N GLU A 186 14.22 -3.99 5.57
CA GLU A 186 14.72 -4.74 4.41
C GLU A 186 14.64 -3.89 3.14
N ALA A 187 13.58 -3.08 3.02
CA ALA A 187 13.37 -2.20 1.88
C ALA A 187 14.38 -1.06 1.86
N ALA A 188 14.72 -0.45 2.99
CA ALA A 188 15.55 0.75 3.00
C ALA A 188 16.56 0.77 4.17
N SER A 189 17.74 1.31 3.87
CA SER A 189 18.70 1.71 4.88
C SER A 189 18.13 2.84 5.75
N ALA A 190 18.75 3.08 6.92
CA ALA A 190 18.37 4.22 7.76
C ALA A 190 18.54 5.56 7.03
N GLU A 191 19.60 5.70 6.23
CA GLU A 191 19.92 6.89 5.46
C GLU A 191 18.87 7.15 4.37
N ASP A 192 18.52 6.13 3.59
CA ASP A 192 17.50 6.24 2.54
C ASP A 192 16.11 6.50 3.13
N ALA A 193 15.74 5.80 4.20
CA ALA A 193 14.47 6.02 4.89
C ALA A 193 14.37 7.44 5.45
N LEU A 194 15.45 7.96 6.05
CA LEU A 194 15.53 9.33 6.53
C LEU A 194 15.36 10.32 5.38
N ARG A 195 16.08 10.11 4.27
CA ARG A 195 16.00 10.97 3.07
C ARG A 195 14.58 11.05 2.53
N VAL A 196 13.90 9.90 2.40
CA VAL A 196 12.50 9.84 1.92
C VAL A 196 11.57 10.56 2.88
N LEU A 197 11.68 10.30 4.17
CA LEU A 197 10.79 10.87 5.17
C LEU A 197 10.97 12.39 5.29
N ALA A 198 12.22 12.86 5.31
CA ALA A 198 12.55 14.28 5.32
C ALA A 198 12.05 14.99 4.06
N ALA A 199 12.24 14.40 2.88
CA ALA A 199 11.71 14.93 1.62
C ALA A 199 10.18 15.03 1.66
N GLY A 200 9.49 14.03 2.24
CA GLY A 200 8.04 14.08 2.40
C GLY A 200 7.57 15.24 3.28
N TYR A 201 8.25 15.49 4.40
CA TYR A 201 7.92 16.63 5.27
C TYR A 201 8.24 18.00 4.66
N ALA A 202 9.16 18.08 3.69
CA ALA A 202 9.50 19.31 3.00
C ALA A 202 8.66 19.56 1.74
N LEU A 203 7.95 18.54 1.23
CA LEU A 203 7.21 18.61 -0.01
C LEU A 203 5.90 19.41 0.16
N CYS A 204 5.77 20.49 -0.61
CA CYS A 204 4.53 21.24 -0.79
C CYS A 204 4.15 21.26 -2.27
N VAL A 205 2.87 21.01 -2.56
CA VAL A 205 2.31 20.93 -3.92
C VAL A 205 1.13 21.87 -4.15
N GLU A 206 0.95 22.86 -3.28
CA GLU A 206 -0.16 23.82 -3.35
C GLU A 206 -0.23 24.54 -4.70
N ALA A 207 0.92 24.97 -5.24
CA ALA A 207 1.02 25.64 -6.53
C ALA A 207 0.72 24.73 -7.75
N ASP A 208 0.59 23.42 -7.54
CA ASP A 208 0.36 22.45 -8.60
C ASP A 208 -1.13 22.12 -8.79
N LEU A 209 -1.95 22.29 -7.74
CA LEU A 209 -3.31 21.75 -7.67
C LEU A 209 -4.23 22.29 -8.78
N GLU A 210 -4.17 23.58 -9.07
CA GLU A 210 -5.04 24.21 -10.09
C GLU A 210 -4.71 23.78 -11.53
N ARG A 211 -3.49 23.27 -11.74
CA ARG A 211 -2.95 22.84 -13.04
C ARG A 211 -3.35 21.41 -13.40
N ILE A 212 -3.92 20.67 -12.46
CA ILE A 212 -4.41 19.31 -12.70
C ILE A 212 -5.60 19.34 -13.67
N GLN A 213 -5.50 18.56 -14.75
CA GLN A 213 -6.54 18.43 -15.78
C GLN A 213 -7.27 17.08 -15.74
N ALA A 214 -6.65 16.06 -15.11
CA ALA A 214 -7.23 14.74 -15.05
C ALA A 214 -8.41 14.70 -14.05
N PRO A 215 -9.50 13.95 -14.34
CA PRO A 215 -10.49 13.60 -13.34
C PRO A 215 -9.80 12.98 -12.14
N THR A 216 -10.08 13.54 -10.95
CA THR A 216 -9.34 13.23 -9.74
C THR A 216 -10.28 12.76 -8.63
N VAL A 217 -9.90 11.69 -7.94
CA VAL A 217 -10.54 11.25 -6.70
C VAL A 217 -9.50 11.24 -5.59
N VAL A 218 -9.80 11.92 -4.50
CA VAL A 218 -9.03 11.85 -3.25
C VAL A 218 -9.71 10.82 -2.35
N VAL A 219 -8.96 9.84 -1.88
CA VAL A 219 -9.43 8.82 -0.94
C VAL A 219 -8.67 8.97 0.36
N HIS A 220 -9.38 9.15 1.47
CA HIS A 220 -8.75 9.38 2.77
C HIS A 220 -9.51 8.65 3.88
N ARG A 221 -8.80 8.24 4.93
CA ARG A 221 -9.44 7.67 6.13
C ARG A 221 -9.71 8.74 7.15
N GLN A 222 -10.91 8.70 7.75
CA GLN A 222 -11.39 9.73 8.67
C GLN A 222 -10.44 9.96 9.85
N GLY A 223 -9.89 8.87 10.40
CA GLY A 223 -8.99 8.91 11.56
C GLY A 223 -7.53 8.65 11.22
N ASP A 224 -7.10 8.82 9.97
CA ASP A 224 -5.74 8.50 9.52
C ASP A 224 -4.69 9.12 10.47
N ARG A 225 -3.91 8.23 11.10
CA ARG A 225 -2.92 8.57 12.13
C ARG A 225 -1.61 9.09 11.56
N ALA A 226 -1.34 8.86 10.28
CA ALA A 226 -0.14 9.32 9.62
C ALA A 226 -0.33 10.68 8.98
N VAL A 227 -1.46 10.88 8.27
CA VAL A 227 -1.76 12.10 7.53
C VAL A 227 -3.16 12.58 7.88
N PRO A 228 -3.32 13.77 8.50
CA PRO A 228 -4.63 14.27 8.90
C PRO A 228 -5.62 14.37 7.73
N LEU A 229 -6.89 14.06 7.96
CA LEU A 229 -7.97 14.18 6.95
C LEU A 229 -8.02 15.60 6.33
N ALA A 230 -7.71 16.64 7.09
CA ALA A 230 -7.68 18.02 6.61
C ALA A 230 -6.76 18.22 5.41
N GLU A 231 -5.70 17.42 5.26
CA GLU A 231 -4.83 17.47 4.09
C GLU A 231 -5.48 16.82 2.86
N GLY A 232 -6.25 15.74 3.03
CA GLY A 232 -7.09 15.15 1.98
C GLY A 232 -8.21 16.10 1.53
N GLU A 233 -8.84 16.81 2.47
CA GLU A 233 -9.82 17.86 2.18
C GLU A 233 -9.20 19.01 1.38
N ARG A 234 -7.99 19.45 1.73
CA ARG A 234 -7.24 20.47 0.98
C ARG A 234 -6.88 20.01 -0.43
N LEU A 235 -6.44 18.77 -0.60
CA LEU A 235 -6.19 18.20 -1.93
C LEU A 235 -7.45 18.26 -2.80
N ALA A 236 -8.59 17.80 -2.27
CA ALA A 236 -9.85 17.80 -3.01
C ALA A 236 -10.35 19.22 -3.32
N ALA A 237 -10.21 20.16 -2.38
CA ALA A 237 -10.62 21.54 -2.57
C ALA A 237 -9.74 22.29 -3.58
N GLY A 238 -8.43 22.02 -3.61
CA GLY A 238 -7.50 22.70 -4.52
C GLY A 238 -7.50 22.15 -5.95
N ILE A 239 -8.02 20.93 -6.17
CA ILE A 239 -8.08 20.31 -7.49
C ILE A 239 -9.48 20.47 -8.09
N ARG A 240 -9.56 21.16 -9.22
CA ARG A 240 -10.83 21.45 -9.90
C ARG A 240 -11.58 20.17 -10.27
N GLY A 241 -12.79 20.03 -9.73
CA GLY A 241 -13.67 18.89 -10.01
C GLY A 241 -13.20 17.59 -9.36
N ALA A 242 -12.32 17.64 -8.36
CA ALA A 242 -11.97 16.46 -7.59
C ALA A 242 -13.11 16.04 -6.65
N GLU A 243 -13.29 14.74 -6.50
CA GLU A 243 -14.19 14.15 -5.50
C GLU A 243 -13.39 13.68 -4.29
N LEU A 244 -13.91 13.91 -3.09
CA LEU A 244 -13.36 13.35 -1.85
C LEU A 244 -14.20 12.15 -1.38
N VAL A 245 -13.54 11.00 -1.21
CA VAL A 245 -14.12 9.81 -0.59
C VAL A 245 -13.47 9.61 0.78
N VAL A 246 -14.25 9.84 1.84
CA VAL A 246 -13.81 9.60 3.22
C VAL A 246 -14.28 8.22 3.66
N LEU A 247 -13.33 7.38 4.07
CA LEU A 247 -13.55 6.03 4.57
C LEU A 247 -13.40 5.98 6.09
N PRO A 248 -14.12 5.10 6.80
CA PRO A 248 -13.89 4.87 8.22
C PRO A 248 -12.51 4.23 8.46
N GLY A 249 -12.03 4.33 9.70
CA GLY A 249 -10.77 3.73 10.14
C GLY A 249 -9.67 4.76 10.41
N ARG A 250 -8.58 4.29 11.01
CA ARG A 250 -7.47 5.13 11.46
C ARG A 250 -6.10 4.71 10.94
N SER A 251 -6.01 3.57 10.29
CA SER A 251 -4.77 3.08 9.71
C SER A 251 -4.45 3.78 8.39
N HIS A 252 -3.21 4.15 8.17
CA HIS A 252 -2.75 4.71 6.91
C HIS A 252 -2.57 3.62 5.85
N ILE A 253 -2.09 2.43 6.26
CA ILE A 253 -1.83 1.32 5.33
C ILE A 253 -3.14 0.78 4.73
N PRO A 254 -3.29 0.75 3.39
CA PRO A 254 -4.53 0.38 2.70
C PRO A 254 -5.09 -0.99 3.09
N VAL A 255 -4.20 -1.96 3.31
CA VAL A 255 -4.57 -3.35 3.56
C VAL A 255 -4.92 -3.64 5.02
N VAL A 256 -4.81 -2.65 5.91
CA VAL A 256 -5.16 -2.76 7.33
C VAL A 256 -6.53 -2.11 7.54
N GLY A 257 -7.45 -2.77 8.25
CA GLY A 257 -8.83 -2.29 8.44
C GLY A 257 -9.71 -2.60 7.23
N ASP A 258 -10.55 -1.65 6.82
CA ASP A 258 -11.42 -1.80 5.64
C ASP A 258 -10.63 -1.68 4.33
N ALA A 259 -9.96 -2.77 3.93
CA ALA A 259 -9.20 -2.85 2.69
C ALA A 259 -10.10 -2.89 1.45
N ASP A 260 -11.28 -3.51 1.57
CA ASP A 260 -12.23 -3.64 0.47
C ASP A 260 -12.83 -2.29 0.11
N GLY A 261 -13.20 -1.46 1.09
CA GLY A 261 -13.65 -0.09 0.87
C GLY A 261 -12.60 0.78 0.20
N VAL A 262 -11.31 0.60 0.56
CA VAL A 262 -10.21 1.30 -0.12
C VAL A 262 -10.06 0.84 -1.58
N VAL A 263 -10.11 -0.47 -1.83
CA VAL A 263 -10.06 -1.01 -3.21
C VAL A 263 -11.24 -0.50 -4.03
N ASP A 264 -12.45 -0.51 -3.48
CA ASP A 264 -13.65 -0.05 -4.19
C ASP A 264 -13.59 1.45 -4.49
N ALA A 265 -13.13 2.27 -3.54
CA ALA A 265 -12.95 3.70 -3.75
C ALA A 265 -11.91 3.99 -4.85
N ILE A 266 -10.74 3.33 -4.81
CA ILE A 266 -9.70 3.48 -5.82
C ILE A 266 -10.22 3.03 -7.19
N ARG A 267 -10.86 1.86 -7.27
CA ARG A 267 -11.39 1.35 -8.54
C ARG A 267 -12.48 2.23 -9.11
N SER A 268 -13.37 2.76 -8.28
CA SER A 268 -14.40 3.71 -8.70
C SER A 268 -13.76 4.98 -9.29
N GLY A 269 -12.75 5.55 -8.61
CA GLY A 269 -12.00 6.71 -9.12
C GLY A 269 -11.25 6.43 -10.42
N LEU A 270 -10.88 5.18 -10.67
CA LEU A 270 -10.31 4.73 -11.94
C LEU A 270 -11.36 4.44 -13.04
N GLY A 271 -12.65 4.66 -12.77
CA GLY A 271 -13.76 4.32 -13.67
C GLY A 271 -13.88 2.81 -13.92
N LEU A 272 -13.46 1.99 -12.96
CA LEU A 272 -13.51 0.54 -13.03
C LEU A 272 -14.67 -0.01 -12.21
N ALA A 273 -15.30 -1.08 -12.73
CA ALA A 273 -16.30 -1.81 -11.97
C ALA A 273 -15.72 -2.33 -10.65
N ARG A 274 -16.53 -2.31 -9.59
CA ARG A 274 -16.20 -2.97 -8.33
C ARG A 274 -15.83 -4.42 -8.60
N VAL A 275 -14.78 -4.90 -7.94
CA VAL A 275 -14.49 -6.32 -7.99
C VAL A 275 -15.57 -7.02 -7.17
N ARG A 276 -16.51 -7.72 -7.83
CA ARG A 276 -17.45 -8.62 -7.14
C ARG A 276 -16.65 -9.48 -6.16
N ARG A 277 -17.03 -9.42 -4.88
CA ARG A 277 -16.39 -10.13 -3.76
C ARG A 277 -15.99 -11.55 -4.19
N ARG A 278 -14.69 -11.73 -4.43
CA ARG A 278 -14.01 -13.03 -4.44
C ARG A 278 -12.89 -13.05 -3.39
N PHE A 279 -12.92 -12.09 -2.46
CA PHE A 279 -12.17 -12.22 -1.21
C PHE A 279 -12.86 -13.30 -0.40
N ALA A 280 -12.06 -14.20 0.19
CA ALA A 280 -12.48 -15.46 0.78
C ALA A 280 -13.84 -15.36 1.51
N PRO A 281 -14.76 -16.33 1.36
CA PRO A 281 -16.05 -16.22 2.00
C PRO A 281 -15.80 -16.08 3.49
N GLU A 282 -16.27 -14.98 4.09
CA GLU A 282 -16.10 -14.72 5.51
C GLU A 282 -16.53 -15.99 6.27
N LEU A 283 -15.62 -16.49 7.11
CA LEU A 283 -16.01 -17.51 8.04
C LEU A 283 -17.12 -16.91 8.90
N THR A 284 -18.22 -17.65 9.06
CA THR A 284 -19.23 -17.29 10.07
C THR A 284 -18.57 -17.19 11.44
N PRO A 285 -19.15 -16.47 12.43
CA PRO A 285 -18.61 -16.41 13.78
C PRO A 285 -18.27 -17.79 14.35
N ARG A 286 -19.15 -18.77 14.08
CA ARG A 286 -18.95 -20.16 14.49
C ARG A 286 -17.76 -20.84 13.79
N GLN A 287 -17.56 -20.56 12.51
CA GLN A 287 -16.41 -21.08 11.77
C GLN A 287 -15.09 -20.42 12.22
N TRP A 288 -15.14 -19.15 12.64
CA TRP A 288 -14.01 -18.47 13.26
C TRP A 288 -13.61 -19.12 14.60
N GLU A 289 -14.57 -19.42 15.47
CA GLU A 289 -14.33 -20.16 16.72
C GLU A 289 -13.66 -21.51 16.45
N VAL A 290 -14.21 -22.29 15.50
CA VAL A 290 -13.66 -23.60 15.12
C VAL A 290 -12.23 -23.47 14.57
N ALA A 291 -11.96 -22.51 13.68
CA ALA A 291 -10.62 -22.29 13.13
C ALA A 291 -9.61 -21.88 14.21
N ALA A 292 -10.04 -21.09 15.22
CA ALA A 292 -9.22 -20.71 16.36
C ALA A 292 -8.82 -21.93 17.21
N LEU A 293 -9.76 -22.84 17.47
CA LEU A 293 -9.50 -24.06 18.22
C LEU A 293 -8.57 -25.01 17.45
N VAL A 294 -8.73 -25.11 16.13
CA VAL A 294 -7.80 -25.85 15.26
C VAL A 294 -6.39 -25.28 15.35
N ALA A 295 -6.24 -23.95 15.34
CA ALA A 295 -4.94 -23.29 15.46
C ALA A 295 -4.28 -23.52 16.83
N ARG A 296 -5.07 -23.76 17.89
CA ARG A 296 -4.58 -24.18 19.21
C ARG A 296 -4.16 -25.65 19.28
N GLY A 297 -4.26 -26.40 18.19
CA GLY A 297 -3.89 -27.81 18.13
C GLY A 297 -4.93 -28.78 18.71
N MET A 298 -6.14 -28.30 19.05
CA MET A 298 -7.19 -29.14 19.61
C MET A 298 -7.67 -30.15 18.55
N SER A 299 -8.03 -31.36 18.98
CA SER A 299 -8.64 -32.44 18.18
C SER A 299 -10.13 -32.18 17.92
N ASN A 300 -10.77 -32.96 17.01
CA ASN A 300 -12.21 -32.84 16.75
C ASN A 300 -13.04 -33.08 18.00
N ARG A 301 -12.64 -34.05 18.84
CA ARG A 301 -13.29 -34.37 20.11
C ARG A 301 -13.20 -33.24 21.13
N GLU A 302 -12.04 -32.56 21.21
CA GLU A 302 -11.85 -31.42 22.10
C GLU A 302 -12.64 -30.20 21.62
N ILE A 303 -12.63 -29.93 20.31
CA ILE A 303 -13.47 -28.88 19.70
C ILE A 303 -14.95 -29.13 19.97
N ALA A 304 -15.39 -30.38 19.83
CA ALA A 304 -16.77 -30.77 20.07
C ALA A 304 -17.21 -30.53 21.52
N ARG A 305 -16.34 -30.85 22.49
CA ARG A 305 -16.58 -30.58 23.91
C ARG A 305 -16.63 -29.08 24.21
N GLU A 306 -15.64 -28.32 23.73
CA GLU A 306 -15.54 -26.88 23.96
C GLU A 306 -16.76 -26.13 23.41
N LEU A 307 -17.21 -26.54 22.23
CA LEU A 307 -18.29 -25.86 21.51
C LEU A 307 -19.67 -26.46 21.78
N VAL A 308 -19.77 -27.50 22.62
CA VAL A 308 -21.01 -28.24 22.92
C VAL A 308 -21.73 -28.71 21.64
N ILE A 309 -20.99 -29.41 20.77
CA ILE A 309 -21.49 -30.02 19.53
C ILE A 309 -21.01 -31.47 19.42
N THR A 310 -21.48 -32.20 18.42
CA THR A 310 -20.98 -33.55 18.15
C THR A 310 -19.62 -33.51 17.44
N GLU A 311 -18.82 -34.57 17.60
CA GLU A 311 -17.52 -34.69 16.93
C GLU A 311 -17.65 -34.65 15.39
N ARG A 312 -18.71 -35.28 14.85
CA ARG A 312 -19.06 -35.22 13.42
C ARG A 312 -19.37 -33.79 12.97
N SER A 313 -20.04 -32.99 13.81
CA SER A 313 -20.31 -31.58 13.49
C SER A 313 -19.03 -30.74 13.50
N ALA A 314 -18.11 -30.98 14.44
CA ALA A 314 -16.80 -30.33 14.45
C ALA A 314 -15.98 -30.64 13.19
N GLU A 315 -15.95 -31.92 12.79
CA GLU A 315 -15.34 -32.38 11.53
C GLU A 315 -15.95 -31.68 10.31
N SER A 316 -17.28 -31.69 10.19
CA SER A 316 -18.01 -31.02 9.11
C SER A 316 -17.73 -29.51 9.04
N HIS A 317 -17.59 -28.84 10.19
CA HIS A 317 -17.20 -27.43 10.21
C HIS A 317 -15.80 -27.23 9.64
N ILE A 318 -14.84 -28.07 10.03
CA ILE A 318 -13.45 -27.99 9.57
C ILE A 318 -13.35 -28.25 8.06
N GLU A 319 -14.07 -29.22 7.54
CA GLU A 319 -14.17 -29.50 6.09
C GLU A 319 -14.74 -28.30 5.34
N ARG A 320 -15.90 -27.79 5.76
CA ARG A 320 -16.51 -26.61 5.12
C ARG A 320 -15.62 -25.38 5.18
N ILE A 321 -14.86 -25.19 6.26
CA ILE A 321 -13.89 -24.10 6.39
C ILE A 321 -12.75 -24.30 5.38
N ARG A 322 -12.20 -25.52 5.29
CA ARG A 322 -11.13 -25.86 4.35
C ARG A 322 -11.57 -25.68 2.90
N ASP A 323 -12.73 -26.20 2.53
CA ASP A 323 -13.29 -26.05 1.18
C ASP A 323 -13.52 -24.58 0.83
N ARG A 324 -14.09 -23.83 1.78
CA ARG A 324 -14.35 -22.39 1.65
C ARG A 324 -13.08 -21.56 1.48
N LEU A 325 -11.98 -21.95 2.14
CA LEU A 325 -10.69 -21.27 2.09
C LEU A 325 -9.73 -21.86 1.05
N GLY A 326 -10.11 -22.93 0.35
CA GLY A 326 -9.26 -23.64 -0.62
C GLY A 326 -8.07 -24.38 0.01
N LEU A 327 -8.20 -24.83 1.25
CA LEU A 327 -7.13 -25.45 2.03
C LEU A 327 -7.20 -26.98 1.95
N ARG A 328 -6.05 -27.61 1.71
CA ARG A 328 -5.93 -29.06 1.50
C ARG A 328 -5.73 -29.84 2.79
N SER A 329 -5.44 -29.20 3.93
CA SER A 329 -5.24 -29.91 5.20
C SER A 329 -5.65 -29.09 6.43
N ARG A 330 -5.84 -29.79 7.57
CA ARG A 330 -6.03 -29.17 8.90
C ARG A 330 -4.85 -28.28 9.30
N ALA A 331 -3.63 -28.72 9.00
CA ALA A 331 -2.41 -27.96 9.28
C ALA A 331 -2.38 -26.63 8.50
N GLN A 332 -2.84 -26.65 7.25
CA GLN A 332 -2.99 -25.41 6.47
C GLN A 332 -4.07 -24.49 7.05
N LEU A 333 -5.15 -25.02 7.61
CA LEU A 333 -6.14 -24.22 8.35
C LEU A 333 -5.55 -23.54 9.59
N ALA A 334 -4.76 -24.28 10.39
CA ALA A 334 -4.07 -23.70 11.53
C ALA A 334 -3.11 -22.58 11.11
N ALA A 335 -2.26 -22.82 10.09
CA ALA A 335 -1.31 -21.84 9.58
C ALA A 335 -2.01 -20.61 8.98
N TRP A 336 -3.09 -20.82 8.22
CA TRP A 336 -3.92 -19.75 7.67
C TRP A 336 -4.53 -18.89 8.78
N PHE A 337 -5.06 -19.49 9.85
CA PHE A 337 -5.70 -18.75 10.93
C PHE A 337 -4.70 -17.83 11.66
N VAL A 338 -3.51 -18.34 11.96
CA VAL A 338 -2.42 -17.57 12.59
C VAL A 338 -2.01 -16.38 11.73
N THR A 339 -1.95 -16.57 10.41
CA THR A 339 -1.59 -15.50 9.45
C THR A 339 -2.75 -14.55 9.12
N SER A 340 -4.00 -14.94 9.37
CA SER A 340 -5.21 -14.14 9.08
C SER A 340 -5.69 -13.29 10.25
N ARG A 341 -5.24 -13.58 11.48
CA ARG A 341 -5.24 -12.64 12.61
C ARG A 341 -3.97 -11.78 12.67
N GLY A 342 -3.05 -12.01 11.73
CA GLY A 342 -1.76 -11.36 11.65
C GLY A 342 -1.88 -9.93 11.17
#